data_AF-A0AAV7HZ27-F1
#
_entry.id   AF-A0AAV7HZ27-F1
#
_cell.length_a   1.000
_cell.length_b   1.000
_cell.length_c   1.000
_cell.angle_alpha   90.00
_cell.angle_beta   90.00
_cell.angle_gamma   90.00
#
_symmetry.space_group_name_H-M   'P 1'
#
loop_
_entity.id
_entity.type
_entity.pdbx_description
1 polymer ?
#
loop_
_entity_poly.entity_id
_entity_poly.type
_entity_poly.pdbx_seq_one_letter_code
_entity_poly.pdbx_strand_id
1 'polypeptide(L)'
;FCSDHKEAVVRLGLLYLQTNNILKAFQQFGSMISQVVLPSKAMFAMAYIIQIHREYDIAISKFKASGPSFSESSYLWNDIGVCFIGKHKFLAVSK
;
A
#
# COMPACT_ATOMS: atom_id res chain seq x y z
N PHE A 1 -17.16 15.09 8.46
CA PHE A 1 -17.16 13.89 7.58
C PHE A 1 -16.94 12.66 8.44
N CYS A 2 -17.97 11.82 8.58
CA CYS A 2 -18.07 10.77 9.60
C CYS A 2 -16.98 9.69 9.46
N SER A 3 -16.45 9.23 10.59
CA SER A 3 -15.44 8.16 10.67
C SER A 3 -15.90 6.87 9.97
N ASP A 4 -17.20 6.58 10.02
CA ASP A 4 -17.80 5.35 9.47
C ASP A 4 -17.67 5.24 7.95
N HIS A 5 -17.82 6.37 7.24
CA HIS A 5 -17.69 6.38 5.78
C HIS A 5 -16.26 6.05 5.35
N LYS A 6 -15.25 6.59 6.06
CA LYS A 6 -13.84 6.32 5.78
C LYS A 6 -13.51 4.86 6.03
N GLU A 7 -13.97 4.31 7.15
CA GLU A 7 -13.73 2.91 7.47
C GLU A 7 -14.42 1.96 6.49
N ALA A 8 -15.63 2.30 6.02
CA ALA A 8 -16.33 1.55 4.99
C ALA A 8 -15.54 1.49 3.67
N VAL A 9 -15.01 2.62 3.20
CA VAL A 9 -14.18 2.67 1.98
C VAL A 9 -12.90 1.85 2.14
N VAL A 10 -12.25 1.91 3.31
CA VAL A 10 -11.05 1.09 3.58
C VAL A 10 -11.38 -0.40 3.57
N ARG A 11 -12.45 -0.82 4.25
CA ARG A 11 -12.86 -2.23 4.27
C ARG A 11 -13.22 -2.73 2.86
N LEU A 12 -13.90 -1.90 2.06
CA LEU A 12 -14.25 -2.23 0.69
C LEU A 12 -13.00 -2.37 -0.20
N GLY A 13 -12.05 -1.45 -0.09
CA GLY A 13 -10.78 -1.53 -0.81
C GLY A 13 -9.96 -2.78 -0.45
N LEU A 14 -9.93 -3.16 0.84
CA LEU A 14 -9.28 -4.39 1.30
C LEU A 14 -9.98 -5.65 0.76
N LEU A 15 -11.31 -5.66 0.69
CA LEU A 15 -12.08 -6.76 0.10
C LEU A 15 -11.76 -6.93 -1.40
N TYR A 16 -11.59 -5.82 -2.12
CA TYR A 16 -11.15 -5.89 -3.52
C TYR A 16 -9.74 -6.49 -3.65
N LEU A 17 -8.82 -6.21 -2.73
CA LEU A 17 -7.51 -6.88 -2.72
C LEU A 17 -7.64 -8.38 -2.46
N GLN A 18 -8.47 -8.80 -1.51
CA GLN A 18 -8.69 -10.23 -1.21
C GLN A 18 -9.32 -11.00 -2.38
N THR A 19 -10.12 -10.32 -3.20
CA THR A 19 -10.74 -10.87 -4.42
C THR A 19 -9.88 -10.67 -5.68
N ASN A 20 -8.63 -10.24 -5.52
CA ASN A 20 -7.66 -9.96 -6.59
C ASN A 20 -8.13 -8.89 -7.61
N ASN A 21 -9.07 -8.02 -7.24
CA ASN A 21 -9.55 -6.92 -8.06
C ASN A 21 -8.73 -5.64 -7.81
N ILE A 22 -7.48 -5.65 -8.27
CA ILE A 22 -6.49 -4.60 -7.98
C ILE A 22 -6.93 -3.23 -8.51
N LEU A 23 -7.56 -3.15 -9.68
CA LEU A 23 -8.01 -1.88 -10.27
C LEU A 23 -9.08 -1.19 -9.41
N LYS A 24 -10.08 -1.96 -8.93
CA LYS A 24 -11.11 -1.39 -8.04
C LYS A 24 -10.53 -1.01 -6.69
N ALA A 25 -9.62 -1.81 -6.13
CA ALA A 25 -8.92 -1.45 -4.90
C ALA A 25 -8.17 -0.12 -5.05
N PHE A 26 -7.43 0.04 -6.16
CA PHE A 26 -6.72 1.28 -6.47
C PHE A 26 -7.66 2.48 -6.58
N GLN A 27 -8.80 2.35 -7.26
CA GLN A 27 -9.79 3.43 -7.36
C GLN A 27 -10.36 3.82 -5.99
N GLN A 28 -10.68 2.85 -5.14
CA GLN A 28 -11.18 3.11 -3.79
C GLN A 28 -10.17 3.87 -2.95
N PHE A 29 -8.93 3.37 -2.88
CA PHE A 29 -7.89 4.05 -2.10
C PHE A 29 -7.46 5.38 -2.72
N GLY A 30 -7.44 5.48 -4.05
CA GLY A 30 -7.15 6.71 -4.79
C GLY A 30 -8.11 7.85 -4.44
N SER A 31 -9.40 7.54 -4.28
CA SER A 31 -10.41 8.51 -3.85
C SER A 31 -10.17 9.09 -2.45
N MET A 32 -9.42 8.38 -1.60
CA MET A 32 -9.08 8.82 -0.24
C MET A 32 -7.82 9.70 -0.19
N ILE A 33 -7.01 9.77 -1.26
CA ILE A 33 -5.75 10.53 -1.29
C ILE A 33 -5.97 12.04 -1.19
N SER A 34 -7.11 12.54 -1.68
CA SER A 34 -7.49 13.95 -1.56
C SER A 34 -7.75 14.37 -0.10
N GLN A 35 -7.74 13.43 0.85
CA GLN A 35 -7.89 13.73 2.27
C GLN A 35 -6.54 14.06 2.91
N VAL A 36 -6.55 15.09 3.76
CA VAL A 36 -5.37 15.59 4.50
C VAL A 36 -4.69 14.52 5.36
N VAL A 37 -5.46 13.55 5.89
CA VAL A 37 -4.92 12.42 6.68
C VAL A 37 -5.53 11.12 6.18
N LEU A 38 -4.69 10.29 5.58
CA LEU A 38 -5.04 8.96 5.11
C LEU A 38 -4.88 7.94 6.26
N PRO A 39 -5.85 7.06 6.50
CA PRO A 39 -5.71 6.01 7.51
C PRO A 39 -4.53 5.09 7.22
N SER A 40 -3.77 4.68 8.25
CA SER A 40 -2.57 3.85 8.10
C SER A 40 -2.83 2.55 7.33
N LYS A 41 -4.00 1.90 7.54
CA LYS A 41 -4.44 0.70 6.79
C LYS A 41 -4.59 0.97 5.29
N ALA A 42 -5.17 2.11 4.92
CA ALA A 42 -5.32 2.50 3.52
C ALA A 42 -3.96 2.82 2.89
N MET A 43 -3.08 3.47 3.66
CA MET A 43 -1.72 3.78 3.21
C MET A 43 -0.89 2.52 2.95
N PHE A 44 -0.98 1.54 3.86
CA PHE A 44 -0.34 0.23 3.71
C PHE A 44 -0.88 -0.52 2.49
N ALA A 45 -2.21 -0.58 2.32
CA ALA A 45 -2.84 -1.24 1.18
C ALA A 45 -2.44 -0.60 -0.16
N MET A 46 -2.30 0.73 -0.21
CA MET A 46 -1.77 1.40 -1.40
C MET A 46 -0.30 1.09 -1.66
N ALA A 47 0.53 1.07 -0.62
CA ALA A 47 1.95 0.71 -0.77
C ALA A 47 2.10 -0.69 -1.38
N TYR A 48 1.24 -1.63 -0.98
CA TYR A 48 1.18 -2.97 -1.58
C TYR A 48 0.79 -2.95 -3.06
N ILE A 49 -0.21 -2.16 -3.46
CA ILE A 49 -0.58 -2.01 -4.89
C ILE A 49 0.60 -1.45 -5.69
N ILE A 50 1.27 -0.41 -5.19
CA ILE A 50 2.44 0.22 -5.83
C ILE A 50 3.59 -0.79 -5.97
N GLN A 51 3.80 -1.64 -4.96
CA GLN A 51 4.78 -2.73 -5.00
C GLN A 51 4.46 -3.76 -6.10
N ILE A 52 3.19 -4.14 -6.29
CA ILE A 52 2.77 -5.05 -7.39
C ILE A 52 3.07 -4.43 -8.75
N HIS A 53 2.87 -3.11 -8.88
CA HIS A 53 3.22 -2.35 -10.08
C HIS A 53 4.73 -2.08 -10.22
N ARG A 54 5.55 -2.58 -9.30
CA ARG A 54 7.01 -2.52 -9.32
C ARG A 54 7.61 -1.13 -9.18
N GLU A 55 6.83 -0.17 -8.69
CA GLU A 55 7.30 1.17 -8.33
C GLU A 55 7.89 1.17 -6.92
N TYR A 56 8.95 0.38 -6.73
CA TYR A 56 9.44 0.00 -5.40
C TYR A 56 9.88 1.17 -4.52
N ASP A 57 10.44 2.23 -5.09
CA ASP A 57 10.85 3.41 -4.32
C ASP A 57 9.67 4.16 -3.71
N ILE A 58 8.59 4.28 -4.49
CA ILE A 58 7.35 4.88 -4.04
C ILE A 58 6.71 3.96 -2.99
N ALA A 59 6.69 2.64 -3.23
CA ALA A 59 6.15 1.66 -2.28
C ALA A 59 6.85 1.73 -0.92
N ILE A 60 8.18 1.73 -0.89
CA ILE A 60 8.97 1.82 0.36
C ILE A 60 8.66 3.11 1.12
N SER A 61 8.54 4.25 0.42
CA SER A 61 8.18 5.53 1.04
C SER A 61 6.80 5.46 1.72
N LYS A 62 5.81 4.86 1.05
CA LYS A 62 4.45 4.70 1.60
C LYS A 62 4.38 3.69 2.75
N PHE A 63 5.11 2.58 2.68
CA PHE A 63 5.23 1.62 3.78
C PHE A 63 5.80 2.28 5.04
N LYS A 64 6.90 3.04 4.92
CA LYS A 64 7.49 3.78 6.06
C LYS A 64 6.52 4.79 6.67
N ALA A 65 5.76 5.50 5.85
CA ALA A 65 4.76 6.46 6.33
C ALA A 65 3.57 5.80 7.06
N SER A 66 3.23 4.54 6.72
CA SER A 66 2.25 3.74 7.48
C SER A 66 2.81 3.17 8.79
N GLY A 67 4.15 3.12 8.91
CA GLY A 67 4.90 2.43 9.96
C GLY A 67 4.56 2.77 11.42
N PRO A 68 4.17 4.00 11.81
CA PRO A 68 3.82 4.29 13.21
C PRO A 68 2.67 3.42 13.76
N SER A 69 1.81 2.89 12.89
CA SER A 69 0.69 2.01 13.29
C SER A 69 0.99 0.52 13.11
N PHE A 70 2.14 0.16 12.53
CA PHE A 70 2.51 -1.21 12.15
C PHE A 70 3.95 -1.56 12.52
N SER A 71 4.60 -0.80 13.41
CA SER A 71 6.05 -0.89 13.70
C SER A 71 6.49 -2.26 14.20
N GLU A 72 5.60 -3.00 14.85
CA GLU A 72 5.83 -4.38 15.34
C GLU A 72 5.40 -5.47 14.34
N SER A 73 4.82 -5.08 13.20
CA SER A 73 4.31 -6.03 12.22
C SER A 73 5.45 -6.61 11.38
N SER A 74 5.72 -7.90 11.53
CA SER A 74 6.63 -8.66 10.67
C SER A 74 6.24 -8.58 9.19
N TYR A 75 4.95 -8.43 8.89
CA TYR A 75 4.43 -8.29 7.54
C TYR A 75 4.91 -7.01 6.84
N LEU A 76 4.96 -5.88 7.56
CA LEU A 76 5.47 -4.61 7.00
C LEU A 76 6.93 -4.75 6.55
N TRP A 77 7.77 -5.35 7.39
CA TRP A 77 9.19 -5.55 7.09
C TRP A 77 9.40 -6.55 5.96
N ASN A 78 8.55 -7.58 5.87
CA ASN A 78 8.54 -8.51 4.73
C ASN A 78 8.26 -7.78 3.41
N ASP A 79 7.22 -6.95 3.35
CA ASP A 79 6.86 -6.23 2.13
C ASP A 79 7.92 -5.20 1.71
N ILE A 80 8.54 -4.51 2.69
CA ILE A 80 9.72 -3.65 2.45
C ILE A 80 10.89 -4.48 1.89
N GLY A 81 11.14 -5.66 2.46
CA GLY A 81 12.18 -6.58 2.00
C GLY A 81 11.96 -7.04 0.55
N VAL A 82 10.72 -7.38 0.19
CA VAL A 82 10.35 -7.72 -1.20
C VAL A 82 10.63 -6.56 -2.15
N CYS A 83 10.34 -5.32 -1.74
CA CYS A 83 10.66 -4.13 -2.54
C CYS A 83 12.17 -4.00 -2.79
N PHE A 84 13.01 -4.19 -1.76
CA PHE A 84 14.48 -4.16 -1.92
C PHE A 84 14.98 -5.24 -2.88
N ILE A 85 14.51 -6.49 -2.72
CA ILE A 85 14.88 -7.60 -3.63
C ILE A 85 14.47 -7.27 -5.06
N GLY A 86 13.26 -6.72 -5.25
CA GLY A 86 12.76 -6.28 -6.55
C GLY A 86 13.71 -5.28 -7.21
N LYS A 87 14.07 -4.19 -6.52
CA LYS A 87 15.01 -3.18 -7.03
C LYS A 87 16.33 -3.79 -7.50
N HIS A 88 16.94 -4.67 -6.71
CA HIS A 88 18.21 -5.30 -7.07
C HIS A 88 18.09 -6.22 -8.29
N LYS A 89 16.98 -6.94 -8.45
CA LYS A 89 16.72 -7.74 -9.66
C LYS A 89 16.60 -6.87 -10.92
N PHE A 90 15.94 -5.71 -10.83
CA PHE A 90 15.85 -4.79 -11.97
C PHE A 90 17.21 -4.19 -12.35
N LEU A 91 18.03 -3.80 -11.37
CA LEU A 91 19.39 -3.31 -11.62
C LEU A 91 20.32 -4.38 -12.22
N ALA A 92 20.10 -5.65 -11.89
CA ALA A 92 20.88 -6.77 -12.43
C ALA A 92 20.51 -7.14 -13.87
N VAL A 93 19.26 -6.91 -14.28
CA VAL A 93 18.79 -7.16 -15.66
C VAL A 93 19.19 -6.03 -16.61
N SER A 94 19.47 -4.83 -16.10
CA SER A 94 19.86 -3.66 -16.90
C SER A 94 21.39 -3.52 -17.13
N LYS A 95 22.18 -4.56 -16.88
CA LYS A 95 23.63 -4.63 -17.15
C LYS A 95 23.92 -5.72 -18.16
#